data_AF-A0A8T4Z3A6-F1
#
_entry.id   AF-A0A8T4Z3A6-F1
#
_cell.length_a   1.000
_cell.length_b   1.000
_cell.length_c   1.000
_cell.angle_alpha   90.00
_cell.angle_beta   90.00
_cell.angle_gamma   90.00
#
_symmetry.space_group_name_H-M   'P 1'
#
loop_
_entity.id
_entity.type
_entity.pdbx_description
1 polymer ?
#
loop_
_entity_poly.entity_id
_entity_poly.type
_entity_poly.pdbx_seq_one_letter_code
_entity_poly.pdbx_strand_id
1 'polypeptide(L)'
;MSWITAEDVKHYSQIKYNMLGFNSDVEYESWILNLLLPRCESIIEDHCGQKFDDETVSETVKTVCALLASKILQFMVMNAAGPTVRIDDWQVQTASSEVFSPDLKKLLGPYIKVRRHLKSTRYKSGDMAERWNEPPQNDPTATFER
;
A
#
# COMPACT_ATOMS: atom_id res chain seq x y z
N MET A 1 5.91 8.04 11.58
CA MET A 1 5.87 7.07 12.70
C MET A 1 4.90 5.98 12.26
N SER A 2 4.73 4.88 12.99
CA SER A 2 3.75 3.87 12.56
C SER A 2 2.34 4.35 12.86
N TRP A 3 1.37 4.03 12.00
CA TRP A 3 -0.03 4.44 12.19
C TRP A 3 -0.68 3.87 13.47
N ILE A 4 -0.07 2.81 14.00
CA ILE A 4 -0.60 1.92 15.05
C ILE A 4 0.53 1.51 15.99
N THR A 5 0.18 1.14 17.22
CA THR A 5 1.12 0.64 18.23
C THR A 5 1.32 -0.88 18.15
N ALA A 6 2.43 -1.39 18.70
CA ALA A 6 2.65 -2.84 18.78
C ALA A 6 1.61 -3.54 19.67
N GLU A 7 1.12 -2.85 20.72
CA GLU A 7 0.10 -3.37 21.64
C GLU A 7 -1.21 -3.67 20.92
N ASP A 8 -1.68 -2.76 20.05
CA ASP A 8 -2.89 -2.97 19.26
C ASP A 8 -2.79 -4.25 18.42
N VAL A 9 -1.66 -4.44 17.72
CA VAL A 9 -1.43 -5.63 16.90
C VAL A 9 -1.43 -6.91 17.74
N LYS A 10 -0.88 -6.87 18.95
CA LYS A 10 -0.94 -7.98 19.91
C LYS A 10 -2.38 -8.28 20.33
N HIS A 11 -3.20 -7.25 20.59
CA HIS A 11 -4.60 -7.42 20.93
C HIS A 11 -5.42 -8.09 19.81
N TYR A 12 -5.20 -7.70 18.55
CA TYR A 12 -5.88 -8.30 17.40
C TYR A 12 -5.41 -9.71 17.07
N SER A 13 -4.12 -10.01 17.25
CA SER A 13 -3.55 -11.31 16.88
C SER A 13 -3.68 -12.37 17.97
N GLN A 14 -3.66 -11.96 19.23
CA GLN A 14 -3.59 -12.85 20.40
C GLN A 14 -2.42 -13.85 20.36
N ILE A 15 -1.41 -13.58 19.53
CA ILE A 15 -0.22 -14.42 19.37
C ILE A 15 0.84 -14.01 20.38
N LYS A 16 1.34 -14.99 21.13
CA LYS A 16 2.43 -14.80 22.10
C LYS A 16 3.79 -14.88 21.41
N TYR A 17 4.78 -14.14 21.91
CA TYR A 17 6.15 -14.10 21.39
C TYR A 17 6.79 -15.49 21.23
N ASN A 18 6.49 -16.42 22.14
CA ASN A 18 7.02 -17.79 22.12
C ASN A 18 6.59 -18.58 20.87
N MET A 19 5.40 -18.32 20.32
CA MET A 19 4.89 -19.04 19.14
C MET A 19 5.69 -18.75 17.86
N LEU A 20 6.41 -17.63 17.83
CA LEU A 20 7.22 -17.19 16.68
C LEU A 20 8.72 -17.43 16.89
N GLY A 21 9.10 -18.04 18.03
CA GLY A 21 10.51 -18.32 18.35
C GLY A 21 11.31 -17.12 18.86
N PHE A 22 10.65 -16.06 19.35
CA PHE A 22 11.34 -14.95 20.01
C PHE A 22 11.69 -15.29 21.46
N ASN A 23 12.81 -14.75 21.95
CA ASN A 23 13.29 -15.02 23.31
C ASN A 23 12.66 -14.08 24.35
N SER A 24 12.21 -12.90 23.93
CA SER A 24 11.59 -11.91 24.81
C SER A 24 10.48 -11.12 24.12
N ASP A 25 9.60 -10.52 24.93
CA ASP A 25 8.50 -9.69 24.43
C ASP A 25 8.97 -8.35 23.84
N VAL A 26 10.11 -7.84 24.31
CA VAL A 26 10.72 -6.59 23.83
C VAL A 26 11.28 -6.77 22.41
N GLU A 27 11.94 -7.90 22.15
CA GLU A 27 12.41 -8.24 20.79
C GLU A 27 11.23 -8.33 19.82
N TYR A 28 10.16 -8.97 20.26
CA TYR A 28 8.94 -9.11 19.46
C TYR A 28 8.30 -7.74 19.12
N GLU A 29 8.17 -6.83 20.08
CA GLU A 29 7.66 -5.48 19.83
C GLU A 29 8.55 -4.69 18.88
N SER A 30 9.87 -4.75 19.08
CA SER A 30 10.82 -4.08 18.20
C SER A 30 10.73 -4.59 16.77
N TRP A 31 10.48 -5.90 16.60
CA TRP A 31 10.31 -6.51 15.29
C TRP A 31 8.98 -6.09 14.63
N ILE A 32 7.89 -6.03 15.40
CA ILE A 32 6.60 -5.52 14.89
C ILE A 32 6.75 -4.08 14.39
N LEU A 33 7.35 -3.22 15.20
CA LEU A 33 7.49 -1.79 14.90
C LEU A 33 8.43 -1.53 13.72
N ASN A 34 9.56 -2.24 13.66
CA ASN A 34 10.60 -1.95 12.67
C ASN A 34 10.40 -2.69 11.34
N LEU A 35 9.75 -3.85 11.34
CA LEU A 35 9.65 -4.70 10.14
C LEU A 35 8.22 -4.92 9.69
N LEU A 36 7.32 -5.33 10.60
CA LEU A 36 5.99 -5.77 10.22
C LEU A 36 5.09 -4.59 9.80
N LEU A 37 5.00 -3.56 10.64
CA LEU A 37 4.13 -2.40 10.40
C LEU A 37 4.52 -1.63 9.12
N PRO A 38 5.80 -1.29 8.88
CA PRO A 38 6.17 -0.57 7.65
C PRO A 38 5.83 -1.35 6.37
N ARG A 39 5.91 -2.69 6.41
CA ARG A 39 5.49 -3.54 5.29
C ARG A 39 3.97 -3.51 5.09
N CYS A 40 3.20 -3.55 6.17
CA CYS A 40 1.74 -3.47 6.12
C CYS A 40 1.28 -2.12 5.54
N GLU A 41 1.90 -1.04 5.99
CA GLU A 41 1.66 0.33 5.51
C GLU A 41 1.95 0.42 4.02
N SER A 42 3.11 -0.06 3.56
CA SER A 42 3.47 -0.09 2.14
C SER A 42 2.45 -0.85 1.28
N ILE A 43 1.94 -2.00 1.75
CA ILE A 43 0.93 -2.79 1.01
C ILE A 43 -0.37 -1.97 0.85
N ILE A 44 -0.76 -1.24 1.89
CA ILE A 44 -1.98 -0.43 1.89
C ILE A 44 -1.80 0.81 1.01
N GLU A 45 -0.66 1.48 1.08
CA GLU A 45 -0.33 2.62 0.23
C GLU A 45 -0.31 2.23 -1.26
N ASP A 46 0.28 1.08 -1.59
CA ASP A 46 0.32 0.55 -2.96
C ASP A 46 -1.09 0.23 -3.47
N HIS A 47 -1.96 -0.33 -2.62
CA HIS A 47 -3.34 -0.62 -2.97
C HIS A 47 -4.18 0.64 -3.17
N CYS A 48 -4.03 1.64 -2.29
CA CYS A 48 -4.77 2.89 -2.36
C CYS A 48 -4.20 3.86 -3.42
N GLY A 49 -2.95 3.69 -3.82
CA GLY A 49 -2.25 4.56 -4.77
C GLY A 49 -1.99 5.97 -4.22
N GLN A 50 -1.92 6.10 -2.89
CA GLN A 50 -1.64 7.35 -2.19
C GLN A 50 -0.86 7.08 -0.90
N LYS A 51 -0.12 8.09 -0.46
CA LYS A 51 0.57 8.07 0.83
C LYS A 51 -0.33 8.65 1.91
N PHE A 52 -0.26 8.10 3.12
CA PHE A 52 -1.02 8.56 4.26
C PHE A 52 -0.09 9.14 5.33
N ASP A 53 -0.37 10.37 5.76
CA ASP A 53 0.36 11.00 6.86
C ASP A 53 -0.33 10.68 8.20
N ASP A 54 0.44 10.39 9.25
CA ASP A 54 0.00 9.89 10.57
C ASP A 54 -1.24 10.61 11.15
N GLU A 55 -1.31 11.93 11.03
CA GLU A 55 -2.39 12.76 11.58
C GLU A 55 -3.69 12.71 10.76
N THR A 56 -3.59 12.37 9.47
CA THR A 56 -4.72 12.38 8.52
C THR A 56 -5.33 11.01 8.29
N VAL A 57 -4.71 9.97 8.85
CA VAL A 57 -5.13 8.57 8.63
C VAL A 57 -6.47 8.32 9.32
N SER A 58 -7.46 7.92 8.52
CA SER A 58 -8.77 7.52 9.01
C SER A 58 -8.68 6.23 9.85
N GLU A 59 -9.53 6.14 10.87
CA GLU A 59 -9.63 4.97 11.76
C GLU A 59 -9.84 3.65 11.01
N THR A 60 -10.58 3.67 9.90
CA THR A 60 -10.78 2.50 9.03
C THR A 60 -9.46 1.98 8.44
N VAL A 61 -8.56 2.87 8.06
CA VAL A 61 -7.25 2.48 7.50
C VAL A 61 -6.36 1.89 8.59
N LYS A 62 -6.40 2.46 9.80
CA LYS A 62 -5.70 1.93 10.97
C LYS A 62 -6.20 0.52 11.31
N THR A 63 -7.50 0.35 11.45
CA THR A 63 -8.08 -0.99 11.73
C THR A 63 -7.73 -2.02 10.65
N VAL A 64 -7.75 -1.64 9.36
CA VAL A 64 -7.31 -2.54 8.27
C VAL A 64 -5.83 -2.91 8.38
N CYS A 65 -4.95 -1.96 8.73
CA CYS A 65 -3.53 -2.24 8.92
C CYS A 65 -3.28 -3.18 10.11
N ALA A 66 -3.96 -2.98 11.25
CA ALA A 66 -3.89 -3.89 12.39
C ALA A 66 -4.37 -5.32 12.03
N LEU A 67 -5.48 -5.42 11.29
CA LEU A 67 -6.01 -6.72 10.83
C LEU A 67 -5.07 -7.41 9.83
N LEU A 68 -4.46 -6.65 8.91
CA LEU A 68 -3.47 -7.17 7.97
C LEU A 68 -2.25 -7.72 8.72
N ALA A 69 -1.70 -6.95 9.66
CA ALA A 69 -0.58 -7.37 10.49
C ALA A 69 -0.91 -8.65 11.28
N SER A 70 -2.09 -8.70 11.89
CA SER A 70 -2.59 -9.89 12.59
C SER A 70 -2.68 -11.12 11.68
N LYS A 71 -3.20 -10.97 10.45
CA LYS A 71 -3.27 -12.07 9.47
C LYS A 71 -1.88 -12.56 9.05
N ILE A 72 -0.91 -11.66 8.86
CA ILE A 72 0.47 -12.04 8.55
C ILE A 72 1.05 -12.87 9.70
N LEU A 73 0.85 -12.43 10.96
CA LEU A 73 1.29 -13.16 12.15
C LEU A 73 0.69 -14.57 12.21
N GLN A 74 -0.62 -14.69 12.00
CA GLN A 74 -1.31 -15.98 11.95
C GLN A 74 -0.76 -16.89 10.85
N PHE A 75 -0.49 -16.32 9.66
CA PHE A 75 0.11 -17.07 8.55
C PHE A 75 1.52 -17.57 8.88
N MET A 76 2.35 -16.77 9.55
CA MET A 76 3.69 -17.20 9.98
C MET A 76 3.61 -18.36 10.99
N VAL A 77 2.69 -18.30 11.95
CA VAL A 77 2.47 -19.39 12.91
C VAL A 77 1.98 -20.65 12.21
N MET A 78 1.05 -20.54 11.25
CA MET A 78 0.58 -21.67 10.45
C MET A 78 1.71 -22.30 9.63
N ASN A 79 2.58 -21.48 9.02
CA ASN A 79 3.73 -21.98 8.27
C ASN A 79 4.74 -22.70 9.16
N ALA A 80 4.94 -22.20 10.39
CA ALA A 80 5.81 -22.84 11.37
C ALA A 80 5.24 -24.17 11.88
N ALA A 81 3.92 -24.27 12.07
CA ALA A 81 3.23 -25.50 12.49
C ALA A 81 3.19 -26.59 11.41
N GLY A 82 3.50 -26.23 10.17
CA GLY A 82 3.47 -27.12 9.01
C GLY A 82 2.21 -26.88 8.16
N PRO A 83 2.36 -26.74 6.83
CA PRO A 83 1.24 -26.42 5.92
C PRO A 83 0.29 -27.59 5.65
N THR A 84 0.30 -28.63 6.48
CA THR A 84 -0.37 -29.91 6.20
C THR A 84 -1.67 -30.01 6.98
N VAL A 85 -2.77 -29.56 6.37
CA VAL A 85 -4.10 -29.98 6.81
C VAL A 85 -4.43 -31.25 6.04
N ARG A 86 -4.65 -32.36 6.75
CA ARG A 86 -5.19 -33.58 6.14
C ARG A 86 -6.66 -33.34 5.79
N ILE A 87 -6.97 -33.31 4.50
CA ILE A 87 -8.35 -33.32 4.00
C ILE A 87 -8.56 -34.73 3.44
N ASP A 88 -9.17 -35.60 4.26
CA ASP A 88 -9.39 -37.03 4.00
C ASP A 88 -8.10 -37.87 3.76
N ASP A 89 -8.29 -39.12 3.31
CA ASP A 89 -7.26 -40.16 3.22
C ASP A 89 -6.15 -39.89 2.18
N TRP A 90 -6.29 -38.91 1.26
CA TRP A 90 -5.31 -38.73 0.16
C TRP A 90 -5.06 -37.30 -0.35
N GLN A 91 -5.64 -36.23 0.21
CA GLN A 91 -5.33 -34.86 -0.25
C GLN A 91 -4.56 -34.05 0.79
N VAL A 92 -3.34 -33.68 0.41
CA VAL A 92 -2.53 -32.66 1.10
C VAL A 92 -2.69 -31.36 0.33
N GLN A 93 -3.51 -30.45 0.84
CA GLN A 93 -3.54 -29.07 0.32
C GLN A 93 -2.74 -28.17 1.24
N THR A 94 -1.86 -27.37 0.65
CA THR A 94 -1.24 -26.23 1.34
C THR A 94 -2.34 -25.21 1.61
N ALA A 95 -2.55 -24.84 2.88
CA ALA A 95 -3.46 -23.77 3.23
C ALA A 95 -2.94 -22.43 2.66
N SER A 96 -3.36 -22.07 1.45
CA SER A 96 -3.10 -20.74 0.90
C SER A 96 -4.07 -19.76 1.57
N SER A 97 -3.67 -19.18 2.70
CA SER A 97 -4.46 -18.08 3.27
C SER A 97 -4.12 -16.78 2.55
N GLU A 98 -5.13 -16.14 1.96
CA GLU A 98 -4.98 -14.80 1.42
C GLU A 98 -4.78 -13.81 2.57
N VAL A 99 -3.53 -13.41 2.78
CA VAL A 99 -3.15 -12.41 3.80
C VAL A 99 -3.94 -11.11 3.62
N PHE A 100 -4.06 -10.64 2.37
CA PHE A 100 -4.82 -9.44 2.02
C PHE A 100 -6.16 -9.80 1.37
N SER A 101 -7.07 -10.28 2.23
CA SER A 101 -8.41 -10.73 1.87
C SER A 101 -9.25 -9.66 1.14
N PRO A 102 -10.20 -10.06 0.27
CA PRO A 102 -11.07 -9.14 -0.46
C PRO A 102 -11.92 -8.23 0.43
N ASP A 103 -12.27 -8.67 1.64
CA ASP A 103 -13.04 -7.85 2.59
C ASP A 103 -12.27 -6.61 3.03
N LEU A 104 -10.97 -6.75 3.30
CA LEU A 104 -10.10 -5.62 3.66
C LEU A 104 -9.95 -4.66 2.47
N LYS A 105 -9.83 -5.18 1.25
CA LYS A 105 -9.80 -4.36 0.03
C LYS A 105 -11.10 -3.58 -0.16
N LYS A 106 -12.24 -4.20 0.15
CA LYS A 106 -13.55 -3.56 0.07
C LYS A 106 -13.68 -2.42 1.09
N LEU A 107 -13.18 -2.59 2.31
CA LEU A 107 -13.12 -1.52 3.33
C LEU A 107 -12.25 -0.35 2.89
N LEU A 108 -11.17 -0.61 2.16
CA LEU A 108 -10.29 0.42 1.61
C LEU A 108 -10.84 1.10 0.35
N GLY A 109 -11.92 0.59 -0.25
CA GLY A 109 -12.51 1.10 -1.48
C GLY A 109 -12.68 2.63 -1.56
N PRO A 110 -13.21 3.30 -0.51
CA PRO A 110 -13.37 4.76 -0.50
C PRO A 110 -12.06 5.56 -0.54
N TYR A 111 -10.95 4.95 -0.12
CA TYR A 111 -9.65 5.60 0.00
C TYR A 111 -8.76 5.40 -1.24
N ILE A 112 -9.26 4.71 -2.26
CA ILE A 112 -8.51 4.48 -3.49
C ILE A 112 -8.47 5.76 -4.31
N LYS A 113 -7.26 6.22 -4.65
CA LYS A 113 -7.05 7.37 -5.52
C LYS A 113 -7.47 7.03 -6.94
N VAL A 114 -8.66 7.48 -7.34
CA VAL A 114 -9.15 7.32 -8.71
C VAL A 114 -8.26 8.13 -9.65
N ARG A 115 -7.59 7.45 -10.59
CA ARG A 115 -6.90 8.13 -11.68
C ARG A 115 -7.96 8.78 -12.56
N ARG A 116 -8.06 10.11 -12.54
CA ARG A 116 -8.91 10.83 -13.50
C ARG A 116 -8.41 10.50 -14.90
N HIS A 117 -9.30 9.99 -15.73
CA HIS A 117 -9.01 9.83 -17.14
C HIS A 117 -8.80 11.22 -17.74
N LEU A 118 -7.54 11.57 -18.01
CA LEU A 118 -7.20 12.78 -18.75
C LEU A 118 -7.62 12.53 -20.19
N LYS A 119 -8.74 13.14 -20.61
CA LYS A 119 -9.06 13.23 -22.03
C LYS A 119 -7.86 13.92 -22.68
N SER A 120 -7.23 13.25 -23.65
CA SER A 120 -6.17 13.87 -24.44
C SER A 120 -6.69 15.20 -24.94
N THR A 121 -6.06 16.30 -24.55
CA THR A 121 -6.35 17.58 -25.19
C THR A 121 -6.04 17.37 -26.67
N ARG A 122 -6.98 17.75 -27.54
CA ARG A 122 -6.72 17.76 -28.97
C ARG A 122 -5.49 18.65 -29.14
N TYR A 123 -4.38 18.07 -29.61
CA TYR A 123 -3.18 18.84 -29.92
C TYR A 123 -3.63 19.99 -30.84
N LYS A 124 -3.19 21.23 -30.55
CA LYS A 124 -3.46 22.42 -31.36
C LYS A 124 -2.72 22.35 -32.70
N SER A 125 -2.90 21.27 -33.45
CA SER A 125 -2.28 21.05 -34.76
C SER A 125 -2.74 22.12 -35.76
N GLY A 126 -3.96 22.65 -35.60
CA GLY A 126 -4.46 23.80 -36.36
C GLY A 126 -3.65 25.06 -36.09
N ASP A 127 -3.59 25.50 -34.83
CA ASP A 127 -2.85 26.71 -34.44
C ASP A 127 -1.34 26.64 -34.75
N MET A 128 -0.75 25.43 -34.79
CA MET A 128 0.66 25.29 -35.20
C MET A 128 0.85 25.48 -36.70
N ALA A 129 -0.06 24.96 -37.54
CA ALA A 129 0.04 25.13 -38.99
C ALA A 129 -0.06 26.60 -39.40
N GLU A 130 -0.81 27.40 -38.66
CA GLU A 130 -0.90 28.86 -38.85
C GLU A 130 0.42 29.55 -38.49
N ARG A 131 1.02 29.19 -37.35
CA ARG A 131 2.31 29.74 -36.88
C ARG A 131 3.51 29.42 -37.79
N TRP A 132 3.46 28.31 -38.55
CA TRP A 132 4.50 27.96 -39.53
C TRP A 132 4.34 28.68 -40.88
N ASN A 133 3.15 29.21 -41.18
CA ASN A 133 2.88 29.95 -42.42
C ASN A 133 2.93 31.48 -42.24
N GLU A 134 3.14 31.96 -41.01
CA GLU A 134 3.36 33.38 -40.76
C GLU A 134 4.75 33.81 -41.28
N PRO A 135 4.84 34.88 -42.10
CA PRO A 135 6.12 35.44 -42.47
C PRO A 135 6.85 35.94 -41.22
N PRO A 136 8.20 35.94 -41.21
CA PRO A 136 8.96 36.41 -40.06
C PRO A 136 8.50 37.82 -39.67
N GLN A 137 8.15 37.97 -38.39
CA GLN A 137 7.70 39.22 -37.83
C GLN A 137 8.87 40.22 -37.89
N ASN A 138 8.79 41.17 -38.81
CA ASN A 138 9.83 42.18 -38.99
C ASN A 138 9.67 43.24 -37.90
N ASP A 139 10.28 43.02 -36.73
CA ASP A 139 10.25 43.95 -35.62
C ASP A 139 11.11 45.19 -35.93
N PRO A 140 10.51 46.39 -36.10
CA PRO A 140 11.26 47.59 -36.51
C PRO A 140 12.15 48.19 -35.41
N THR A 141 12.17 47.62 -34.20
CA THR A 141 12.96 48.10 -33.04
C THR A 141 14.26 47.32 -32.81
N ALA A 142 14.57 46.29 -33.61
CA ALA A 142 15.86 45.61 -33.54
C ALA A 142 16.96 46.43 -34.24
N THR A 143 17.30 47.59 -33.68
CA THR A 143 18.55 48.28 -34.02
C THR A 143 19.72 47.44 -33.50
N PHE A 144 20.36 46.71 -34.41
CA PHE A 144 21.69 46.16 -34.17
C PHE A 144 22.68 47.33 -34.07
N GLU A 145 22.98 47.75 -32.84
CA GLU A 145 24.15 48.59 -32.58
C GLU A 145 25.41 47.75 -32.89
N ARG A 146 26.25 48.31 -33.77
CA ARG A 146 27.54 47.75 -34.20
C ARG A 146 28.65 48.16 -33.24
#